data_AF-A0A359M316-F1
#
_entry.id   AF-A0A359M316-F1
#
_cell.length_a   1.000
_cell.length_b   1.000
_cell.length_c   1.000
_cell.angle_alpha   90.00
_cell.angle_beta   90.00
_cell.angle_gamma   90.00
#
_symmetry.space_group_name_H-M   'P 1'
#
loop_
_entity.id
_entity.type
_entity.pdbx_description
1 polymer ?
#
loop_
_entity_poly.entity_id
_entity_poly.type
_entity_poly.pdbx_seq_one_letter_code
_entity_poly.pdbx_strand_id
1 'polypeptide(L)'
;MPDGFRERLLNELHARRSANPRYSLRAFASFLGADHATLSQALRGKRPIPAASIRAWGQRLGLLAEETAAYVAAQRLQATADRSREEELRHWSAEALAVIGRPEHWRLYRLAAEEGFDGDSRRRAQEWGVSVDEVNVALARLLRLGLIATGHQGVWRATEETAGGEAEFRRLALTRIREKQWRTP
;
A
#
# COMPACT_ATOMS: atom_id res chain seq x y z
N MET A 1 -0.98 -9.37 -7.91
CA MET A 1 -1.92 -8.49 -8.66
C MET A 1 -1.95 -7.16 -7.93
N PRO A 2 -1.93 -5.98 -8.59
CA PRO A 2 -1.78 -4.72 -7.86
C PRO A 2 -3.02 -4.45 -7.00
N ASP A 3 -2.77 -4.16 -5.72
CA ASP A 3 -3.75 -4.11 -4.63
C ASP A 3 -4.65 -2.89 -4.76
N GLY A 4 -5.73 -3.04 -5.52
CA GLY A 4 -6.70 -1.98 -5.77
C GLY A 4 -7.42 -1.53 -4.51
N PHE A 5 -8.14 -0.40 -4.60
CA PHE A 5 -8.83 0.20 -3.45
C PHE A 5 -9.82 -0.75 -2.75
N ARG A 6 -10.38 -1.72 -3.48
CA ARG A 6 -11.20 -2.81 -2.92
C ARG A 6 -10.46 -3.62 -1.86
N GLU A 7 -9.20 -3.99 -2.10
CA GLU A 7 -8.41 -4.77 -1.16
C GLU A 7 -8.08 -3.95 0.08
N ARG A 8 -7.77 -2.66 -0.09
CA ARG A 8 -7.63 -1.73 1.04
C ARG A 8 -8.89 -1.70 1.93
N LEU A 9 -10.08 -1.69 1.34
CA LEU A 9 -11.34 -1.75 2.10
C LEU A 9 -11.54 -3.07 2.82
N LEU A 10 -11.16 -4.20 2.20
CA LEU A 10 -11.23 -5.53 2.82
C LEU A 10 -10.29 -5.64 4.01
N ASN A 11 -9.05 -5.14 3.87
CA ASN A 11 -8.04 -5.14 4.93
C ASN A 11 -8.49 -4.29 6.12
N GLU A 12 -9.04 -3.09 5.86
CA GLU A 12 -9.60 -2.25 6.92
C GLU A 12 -10.77 -2.94 7.63
N LEU A 13 -11.71 -3.50 6.87
CA LEU A 13 -12.85 -4.21 7.44
C LEU A 13 -12.39 -5.38 8.32
N HIS A 14 -11.40 -6.14 7.84
CA HIS A 14 -10.82 -7.25 8.59
C HIS A 14 -10.16 -6.76 9.88
N ALA A 15 -9.34 -5.70 9.83
CA ALA A 15 -8.70 -5.12 11.00
C ALA A 15 -9.73 -4.70 12.07
N ARG A 16 -10.82 -4.05 11.66
CA ARG A 16 -11.91 -3.68 12.58
C ARG A 16 -12.66 -4.87 13.15
N ARG A 17 -12.82 -5.95 12.37
CA ARG A 17 -13.44 -7.20 12.85
C ARG A 17 -12.53 -7.95 13.82
N SER A 18 -11.23 -7.92 13.63
CA SER A 18 -10.27 -8.48 14.58
C SER A 18 -10.30 -7.75 15.92
N ALA A 19 -10.45 -6.41 15.90
CA ALA A 19 -10.61 -5.61 17.11
C ALA A 19 -12.00 -5.76 17.76
N ASN A 20 -13.05 -5.95 16.95
CA ASN A 20 -14.41 -6.17 17.41
C ASN A 20 -15.12 -7.20 16.52
N PRO A 21 -15.23 -8.48 16.96
CA PRO A 21 -15.86 -9.53 16.18
C PRO A 21 -17.33 -9.26 15.78
N ARG A 22 -18.03 -8.38 16.51
CA ARG A 22 -19.40 -7.95 16.20
C ARG A 22 -19.45 -6.84 15.14
N TYR A 23 -18.31 -6.27 14.74
CA TYR A 23 -18.25 -5.25 13.71
C TYR A 23 -18.74 -5.82 12.38
N SER A 24 -19.83 -5.24 11.86
CA SER A 24 -20.52 -5.77 10.68
C SER A 24 -20.19 -4.96 9.43
N LEU A 25 -20.47 -5.56 8.26
CA LEU A 25 -20.39 -4.84 7.00
C LEU A 25 -21.31 -3.60 6.97
N ARG A 26 -22.47 -3.66 7.64
CA ARG A 26 -23.37 -2.52 7.77
C ARG A 26 -22.73 -1.39 8.57
N ALA A 27 -22.10 -1.70 9.70
CA ALA A 27 -21.38 -0.70 10.49
C ALA A 27 -20.23 -0.06 9.69
N PHE A 28 -19.53 -0.86 8.86
CA PHE A 28 -18.50 -0.34 7.98
C PHE A 28 -19.05 0.57 6.87
N ALA A 29 -20.18 0.20 6.26
CA ALA A 29 -20.87 1.04 5.28
C ALA A 29 -21.31 2.38 5.89
N SER A 30 -21.91 2.34 7.09
CA SER A 30 -22.27 3.56 7.84
C SER A 30 -21.06 4.43 8.14
N PHE A 31 -19.95 3.83 8.57
CA PHE A 31 -18.69 4.53 8.78
C PHE A 31 -18.20 5.22 7.51
N LEU A 32 -18.22 4.53 6.36
CA LEU A 32 -17.81 5.10 5.07
C LEU A 32 -18.83 6.09 4.48
N GLY A 33 -20.04 6.17 5.04
CA GLY A 33 -21.12 6.99 4.48
C GLY A 33 -21.67 6.43 3.18
N ALA A 34 -21.61 5.11 3.01
CA ALA A 34 -22.08 4.39 1.83
C ALA A 34 -23.32 3.55 2.16
N ASP A 35 -24.15 3.32 1.15
CA ASP A 35 -25.19 2.29 1.23
C ASP A 35 -24.57 0.88 1.34
N HIS A 36 -25.14 0.03 2.18
CA HIS A 36 -24.64 -1.32 2.44
C HIS A 36 -24.67 -2.21 1.20
N ALA A 37 -25.73 -2.12 0.38
CA ALA A 37 -25.83 -2.94 -0.84
C ALA A 37 -24.76 -2.52 -1.85
N THR A 38 -24.53 -1.21 -1.99
CA THR A 38 -23.49 -0.64 -2.83
C THR A 38 -22.10 -1.09 -2.39
N LEU A 39 -21.77 -0.97 -1.10
CA LEU A 39 -20.48 -1.43 -0.57
C LEU A 39 -20.31 -2.95 -0.73
N SER A 40 -21.36 -3.74 -0.48
CA SER A 40 -21.32 -5.19 -0.68
C SER A 40 -21.06 -5.58 -2.13
N GLN A 41 -21.66 -4.88 -3.10
CA GLN A 41 -21.40 -5.12 -4.52
C GLN A 41 -19.97 -4.75 -4.92
N ALA A 42 -19.46 -3.64 -4.41
CA ALA A 42 -18.07 -3.21 -4.62
C ALA A 42 -17.06 -4.20 -4.04
N LEU A 43 -17.24 -4.64 -2.78
CA LEU A 43 -16.35 -5.62 -2.14
C LEU A 43 -16.41 -7.01 -2.79
N ARG A 44 -17.49 -7.34 -3.48
CA ARG A 44 -17.58 -8.57 -4.29
C ARG A 44 -17.03 -8.42 -5.71
N GLY A 45 -16.57 -7.22 -6.10
CA GLY A 45 -16.10 -6.95 -7.46
C GLY A 45 -17.22 -6.91 -8.51
N LYS A 46 -18.50 -6.91 -8.10
CA LYS A 46 -19.65 -6.84 -9.02
C LYS A 46 -19.86 -5.44 -9.58
N ARG A 47 -19.36 -4.41 -8.88
CA ARG A 47 -19.46 -3.01 -9.29
C ARG A 47 -18.11 -2.32 -9.07
N PRO A 48 -17.56 -1.59 -10.05
CA PRO A 48 -16.34 -0.81 -9.86
C PRO A 48 -16.59 0.32 -8.86
N ILE A 49 -15.55 0.69 -8.11
CA ILE A 49 -15.62 1.78 -7.14
C ILE A 49 -15.35 3.10 -7.89
N PRO A 50 -16.30 4.04 -7.93
CA PRO A 50 -16.08 5.33 -8.60
C PRO A 50 -14.94 6.11 -7.95
N ALA A 51 -14.17 6.85 -8.75
CA ALA A 51 -13.08 7.68 -8.23
C ALA A 51 -13.52 8.68 -7.15
N ALA A 52 -14.74 9.21 -7.25
CA ALA A 52 -15.33 10.06 -6.20
C ALA A 52 -15.49 9.31 -4.87
N SER A 53 -15.93 8.04 -4.92
CA SER A 53 -16.02 7.18 -3.74
C SER A 53 -14.65 6.85 -3.18
N ILE A 54 -13.64 6.61 -4.01
CA ILE A 54 -12.25 6.41 -3.56
C ILE A 54 -11.78 7.62 -2.74
N ARG A 55 -12.03 8.84 -3.22
CA ARG A 55 -11.65 10.07 -2.50
C ARG A 55 -12.40 10.23 -1.19
N ALA A 56 -13.73 10.09 -1.21
CA ALA A 56 -14.56 10.27 -0.02
C ALA A 56 -14.26 9.22 1.06
N TRP A 57 -14.15 7.94 0.66
CA TRP A 57 -13.85 6.86 1.58
C TRP A 57 -12.40 6.90 2.06
N GLY A 58 -11.46 7.28 1.18
CA GLY A 58 -10.05 7.46 1.54
C GLY A 58 -9.87 8.48 2.66
N GLN A 59 -10.52 9.64 2.57
CA GLN A 59 -10.49 10.63 3.65
C GLN A 59 -11.03 10.08 4.97
N ARG A 60 -12.15 9.34 4.95
CA ARG A 60 -12.71 8.73 6.15
C ARG A 60 -11.81 7.67 6.77
N LEU A 61 -11.04 6.96 5.94
CA LEU A 61 -10.04 5.99 6.35
C LEU A 61 -8.73 6.64 6.84
N GLY A 62 -8.64 7.98 6.83
CA GLY A 62 -7.43 8.70 7.20
C GLY A 62 -6.29 8.55 6.19
N LEU A 63 -6.60 8.26 4.92
CA LEU A 63 -5.59 8.24 3.86
C LEU A 63 -5.03 9.62 3.61
N LEU A 64 -3.72 9.68 3.35
CA LEU A 64 -3.08 10.85 2.80
C LEU A 64 -3.64 11.18 1.41
N ALA A 65 -3.51 12.44 1.01
CA ALA A 65 -3.98 12.91 -0.30
C ALA A 65 -3.27 12.15 -1.44
N GLU A 66 -1.99 11.87 -1.26
CA GLU A 66 -1.13 11.15 -2.19
C GLU A 66 -1.50 9.66 -2.27
N GLU A 67 -1.80 9.01 -1.13
CA GLU A 67 -2.31 7.64 -1.12
C GLU A 67 -3.63 7.55 -1.91
N THR A 68 -4.54 8.48 -1.64
CA THR A 68 -5.83 8.58 -2.34
C THR A 68 -5.64 8.81 -3.85
N ALA A 69 -4.70 9.67 -4.23
CA ALA A 69 -4.36 9.94 -5.63
C ALA A 69 -3.83 8.68 -6.33
N ALA A 70 -2.99 7.88 -5.68
CA ALA A 70 -2.48 6.62 -6.22
C ALA A 70 -3.61 5.62 -6.53
N TYR A 71 -4.58 5.46 -5.61
CA TYR A 71 -5.75 4.61 -5.86
C TYR A 71 -6.63 5.12 -7.01
N VAL A 72 -6.84 6.44 -7.10
CA VAL A 72 -7.62 7.04 -8.20
C VAL A 72 -6.92 6.87 -9.54
N ALA A 73 -5.60 7.05 -9.59
CA ALA A 73 -4.81 6.86 -10.81
C ALA A 73 -4.91 5.41 -11.28
N ALA A 74 -4.64 4.44 -10.39
CA ALA A 74 -4.75 3.02 -10.71
C ALA A 74 -6.15 2.64 -11.23
N GLN A 75 -7.23 3.19 -10.66
CA GLN A 75 -8.60 2.90 -11.10
C GLN A 75 -8.90 3.45 -12.49
N ARG A 76 -8.37 4.63 -12.84
CA ARG A 76 -8.55 5.25 -14.17
C ARG A 76 -7.80 4.48 -15.25
N LEU A 77 -6.60 4.02 -14.92
CA LEU A 77 -5.74 3.27 -15.84
C LEU A 77 -6.30 1.88 -16.17
N GLN A 78 -7.25 1.34 -15.40
CA GLN A 78 -7.99 0.14 -15.78
C GLN A 78 -9.08 0.41 -16.85
N ALA A 79 -9.41 1.68 -17.12
CA ALA A 79 -10.54 2.07 -17.95
C ALA A 79 -10.15 2.69 -19.31
N THR A 80 -8.87 2.99 -19.55
CA THR A 80 -8.39 3.68 -20.78
C THR A 80 -7.51 2.79 -21.67
N ALA A 81 -7.39 3.18 -22.95
CA ALA A 81 -6.85 2.35 -24.04
C ALA A 81 -5.60 2.92 -24.73
N ASP A 82 -4.89 3.88 -24.11
CA ASP A 82 -3.81 4.63 -24.77
C ASP A 82 -2.42 4.21 -24.24
N ARG A 83 -1.73 3.32 -24.96
CA ARG A 83 -0.75 2.38 -24.41
C ARG A 83 0.48 2.99 -23.71
N SER A 84 1.20 3.93 -24.30
CA SER A 84 2.58 4.23 -23.86
C SER A 84 2.67 5.12 -22.62
N ARG A 85 1.98 6.26 -22.58
CA ARG A 85 1.93 7.12 -21.39
C ARG A 85 1.17 6.47 -20.24
N GLU A 86 0.22 5.61 -20.58
CA GLU A 86 -0.56 4.85 -19.62
C GLU A 86 0.26 3.74 -18.96
N GLU A 87 1.18 3.09 -19.68
CA GLU A 87 2.09 2.09 -19.13
C GLU A 87 3.02 2.65 -18.06
N GLU A 88 3.62 3.83 -18.27
CA GLU A 88 4.45 4.49 -17.26
C GLU A 88 3.63 4.90 -16.03
N LEU A 89 2.47 5.54 -16.24
CA LEU A 89 1.55 5.90 -15.16
C LEU A 89 1.03 4.67 -14.40
N ARG A 90 0.80 3.55 -15.10
CA ARG A 90 0.41 2.24 -14.52
C ARG A 90 1.53 1.68 -13.69
N HIS A 91 2.76 1.71 -14.19
CA HIS A 91 3.92 1.23 -13.46
C HIS A 91 4.08 1.98 -12.13
N TRP A 92 4.06 3.32 -12.15
CA TRP A 92 4.23 4.13 -10.95
C TRP A 92 3.03 4.05 -9.99
N SER A 93 1.81 3.96 -10.52
CA SER A 93 0.62 3.77 -9.69
C SER A 93 0.63 2.40 -9.02
N ALA A 94 1.00 1.35 -9.75
CA ALA A 94 1.11 0.00 -9.20
C ALA A 94 2.21 -0.08 -8.12
N GLU A 95 3.33 0.60 -8.35
CA GLU A 95 4.41 0.75 -7.38
C GLU A 95 3.96 1.47 -6.10
N ALA A 96 3.27 2.60 -6.24
CA ALA A 96 2.71 3.33 -5.11
C ALA A 96 1.74 2.47 -4.30
N LEU A 97 0.81 1.79 -4.97
CA LEU A 97 -0.14 0.90 -4.33
C LEU A 97 0.52 -0.27 -3.61
N ALA A 98 1.53 -0.88 -4.22
CA ALA A 98 2.22 -2.01 -3.62
C ALA A 98 2.93 -1.63 -2.32
N VAL A 99 3.56 -0.45 -2.24
CA VAL A 99 4.24 -0.01 -1.01
C VAL A 99 3.25 0.36 0.09
N ILE A 100 2.17 1.07 -0.24
CA ILE A 100 1.24 1.61 0.78
C ILE A 100 0.15 0.60 1.19
N GLY A 101 -0.14 -0.39 0.35
CA GLY A 101 -1.23 -1.34 0.54
C GLY A 101 -0.86 -2.56 1.40
N ARG A 102 0.44 -2.83 1.55
CA ARG A 102 0.99 -4.07 2.09
C ARG A 102 1.79 -3.80 3.37
N PRO A 103 1.39 -4.35 4.54
CA PRO A 103 2.05 -4.04 5.81
C PRO A 103 3.51 -4.52 5.87
N GLU A 104 3.90 -5.47 5.02
CA GLU A 104 5.24 -6.06 4.97
C GLU A 104 6.31 -4.99 4.68
N HIS A 105 6.02 -4.03 3.81
CA HIS A 105 6.98 -2.96 3.48
C HIS A 105 7.30 -2.10 4.70
N TRP A 106 6.27 -1.72 5.46
CA TRP A 106 6.47 -0.95 6.69
C TRP A 106 7.20 -1.77 7.77
N ARG A 107 6.84 -3.05 7.95
CA ARG A 107 7.51 -3.93 8.92
C ARG A 107 9.01 -4.07 8.61
N LEU A 108 9.36 -4.31 7.35
CA LEU A 108 10.76 -4.42 6.92
C LEU A 108 11.52 -3.11 7.09
N TYR A 109 10.90 -1.99 6.70
CA TYR A 109 11.50 -0.67 6.89
C TYR A 109 11.79 -0.38 8.36
N ARG A 110 10.83 -0.67 9.25
CA ARG A 110 10.98 -0.47 10.69
C ARG A 110 12.10 -1.33 11.28
N LEU A 111 12.17 -2.61 10.92
CA LEU A 111 13.28 -3.50 11.33
C LEU A 111 14.64 -2.94 10.90
N ALA A 112 14.73 -2.42 9.68
CA ALA A 112 15.95 -1.80 9.16
C ALA A 112 16.29 -0.47 9.87
N ALA A 113 15.33 0.21 10.47
CA ALA A 113 15.53 1.46 11.21
C ALA A 113 15.93 1.22 12.68
N GLU A 114 15.28 0.29 13.36
CA GLU A 114 15.36 0.14 14.83
C GLU A 114 16.42 -0.89 15.28
N GLU A 115 16.54 -2.02 14.56
CA GLU A 115 17.28 -3.19 15.05
C GLU A 115 18.47 -3.56 14.16
N GLY A 116 18.52 -3.02 12.93
CA GLY A 116 19.44 -3.49 11.90
C GLY A 116 18.97 -4.84 11.36
N PHE A 117 18.41 -4.85 10.15
CA PHE A 117 17.83 -6.06 9.58
C PHE A 117 18.94 -6.93 8.96
N ASP A 118 18.94 -8.24 9.29
CA ASP A 118 19.94 -9.22 8.86
C ASP A 118 19.71 -9.76 7.45
N GLY A 119 18.61 -9.37 6.79
CA GLY A 119 18.28 -9.83 5.45
C GLY A 119 17.59 -11.20 5.40
N ASP A 120 17.26 -11.83 6.54
CA ASP A 120 16.71 -13.19 6.54
C ASP A 120 15.21 -13.20 6.17
N SER A 121 14.94 -13.21 4.87
CA SER A 121 13.57 -13.28 4.33
C SER A 121 12.81 -14.53 4.76
N ARG A 122 13.49 -15.66 5.01
CA ARG A 122 12.82 -16.92 5.39
C ARG A 122 12.27 -16.83 6.80
N ARG A 123 13.07 -16.31 7.73
CA ARG A 123 12.65 -16.09 9.11
C ARG A 123 11.45 -15.15 9.18
N ARG A 124 11.50 -14.03 8.45
CA ARG A 124 10.40 -13.04 8.46
C ARG A 124 9.12 -13.55 7.81
N ALA A 125 9.24 -14.31 6.73
CA ALA A 125 8.09 -14.96 6.10
C ALA A 125 7.37 -15.89 7.09
N GLN A 126 8.14 -16.71 7.83
CA GLN A 126 7.60 -17.60 8.86
C GLN A 126 6.96 -16.82 10.01
N GLU A 127 7.62 -15.78 10.53
CA GLU A 127 7.11 -14.95 11.63
C GLU A 127 5.81 -14.21 11.26
N TRP A 128 5.67 -13.77 10.01
CA TRP A 128 4.51 -12.98 9.57
C TRP A 128 3.41 -13.81 8.91
N GLY A 129 3.64 -15.10 8.69
CA GLY A 129 2.69 -15.99 8.01
C GLY A 129 2.46 -15.63 6.55
N VAL A 130 3.51 -15.13 5.87
CA VAL A 130 3.51 -14.78 4.44
C VAL A 130 4.52 -15.64 3.69
N SER A 131 4.52 -15.60 2.38
CA SER A 131 5.53 -16.31 1.57
C SER A 131 6.88 -15.59 1.59
N VAL A 132 7.96 -16.36 1.39
CA VAL A 132 9.32 -15.80 1.24
C VAL A 132 9.41 -14.86 0.04
N ASP A 133 8.64 -15.16 -1.02
CA ASP A 133 8.58 -14.33 -2.22
C ASP A 133 7.97 -12.95 -1.92
N GLU A 134 6.89 -12.88 -1.14
CA GLU A 134 6.29 -11.59 -0.71
C GLU A 134 7.29 -10.72 0.06
N VAL A 135 8.09 -11.32 0.95
CA VAL A 135 9.14 -10.62 1.68
C VAL A 135 10.24 -10.12 0.73
N ASN A 136 10.70 -10.97 -0.19
CA ASN A 136 11.72 -10.60 -1.18
C ASN A 136 11.25 -9.48 -2.11
N VAL A 137 10.00 -9.54 -2.58
CA VAL A 137 9.38 -8.50 -3.41
C VAL A 137 9.34 -7.17 -2.65
N ALA A 138 8.97 -7.19 -1.37
CA ALA A 138 8.96 -5.99 -0.54
C ALA A 138 10.37 -5.42 -0.34
N LEU A 139 11.36 -6.25 -0.03
CA LEU A 139 12.76 -5.83 0.10
C LEU A 139 13.31 -5.22 -1.19
N ALA A 140 13.12 -5.89 -2.32
CA ALA A 140 13.57 -5.41 -3.62
C ALA A 140 12.95 -4.05 -3.95
N ARG A 141 11.66 -3.85 -3.62
CA ARG A 141 10.99 -2.56 -3.80
C ARG A 141 11.55 -1.47 -2.90
N LEU A 142 11.74 -1.74 -1.61
CA LEU A 142 12.32 -0.78 -0.66
C LEU A 142 13.74 -0.36 -1.08
N LEU A 143 14.58 -1.30 -1.53
CA LEU A 143 15.91 -1.00 -2.09
C LEU A 143 15.82 -0.14 -3.34
N ARG A 144 14.96 -0.53 -4.30
CA ARG A 144 14.82 0.21 -5.56
C ARG A 144 14.31 1.63 -5.33
N LEU A 145 13.45 1.85 -4.34
CA LEU A 145 13.01 3.20 -3.94
C LEU A 145 14.04 3.96 -3.09
N GLY A 146 15.12 3.29 -2.69
CA GLY A 146 16.16 3.84 -1.84
C GLY A 146 15.63 4.19 -0.45
N LEU A 147 14.64 3.45 0.05
CA LEU A 147 14.10 3.57 1.40
C LEU A 147 14.96 2.79 2.40
N ILE A 148 15.59 1.72 1.94
CA ILE A 148 16.60 0.97 2.68
C ILE A 148 17.86 0.83 1.82
N ALA A 149 19.00 0.58 2.46
CA ALA A 149 20.28 0.32 1.82
C ALA A 149 21.01 -0.84 2.50
N THR A 150 21.81 -1.57 1.73
CA THR A 150 22.70 -2.62 2.25
C THR A 150 24.05 -2.01 2.65
N GLY A 151 24.42 -2.11 3.92
CA GLY A 151 25.73 -1.68 4.42
C GLY A 151 26.86 -2.69 4.11
N HIS A 152 28.11 -2.30 4.34
CA HIS A 152 29.31 -3.12 4.09
C HIS A 152 29.40 -4.45 4.87
N GLN A 153 28.56 -4.67 5.89
CA GLN A 153 28.53 -5.89 6.70
C GLN A 153 27.28 -6.76 6.45
N GLY A 154 26.55 -6.52 5.36
CA GLY A 154 25.29 -7.23 5.09
C GLY A 154 24.11 -6.77 5.95
N VAL A 155 24.31 -5.78 6.83
CA VAL A 155 23.26 -5.16 7.63
C VAL A 155 22.47 -4.18 6.77
N TRP A 156 21.15 -4.33 6.79
CA TRP A 156 20.22 -3.48 6.08
C TRP A 156 19.79 -2.33 6.99
N ARG A 157 19.85 -1.11 6.45
CA ARG A 157 19.49 0.11 7.19
C ARG A 157 18.49 0.95 6.43
N ALA A 158 17.55 1.55 7.16
CA ALA A 158 16.71 2.60 6.61
C ALA A 158 17.58 3.81 6.21
N THR A 159 17.24 4.46 5.10
CA THR A 159 18.00 5.63 4.62
C THR A 159 17.65 6.92 5.35
N GLU A 160 16.50 6.94 6.02
CA GLU A 160 15.99 8.06 6.81
C GLU A 160 15.42 7.49 8.11
N GLU A 161 15.44 8.27 9.18
CA GLU A 161 14.73 7.94 10.41
C GLU A 161 13.29 8.43 10.30
N THR A 162 12.32 7.52 10.39
CA THR A 162 10.90 7.89 10.47
C THR A 162 10.44 7.85 11.93
N ALA A 163 10.59 8.96 12.64
CA ALA A 163 10.13 9.08 14.02
C ALA A 163 8.59 8.96 14.16
N GLY A 164 7.84 9.09 13.08
CA GLY A 164 6.38 9.21 13.01
C GLY A 164 5.61 7.95 12.58
N GLY A 165 6.24 6.78 12.56
CA GLY A 165 5.54 5.50 12.31
C GLY A 165 5.04 5.30 10.86
N GLU A 166 4.05 4.43 10.69
CA GLU A 166 3.63 3.94 9.36
C GLU A 166 3.17 5.04 8.39
N ALA A 167 2.46 6.06 8.90
CA ALA A 167 1.96 7.14 8.07
C ALA A 167 3.09 8.00 7.48
N GLU A 168 4.15 8.23 8.25
CA GLU A 168 5.33 8.95 7.78
C GLU A 168 6.12 8.11 6.77
N PHE A 169 6.28 6.81 7.03
CA PHE A 169 6.84 5.87 6.06
C PHE A 169 6.09 5.92 4.71
N ARG A 170 4.75 5.87 4.72
CA ARG A 170 3.96 5.93 3.48
C ARG A 170 4.16 7.26 2.75
N ARG A 171 4.22 8.38 3.47
CA ARG A 171 4.52 9.69 2.88
C ARG A 171 5.90 9.69 2.22
N LEU A 172 6.93 9.21 2.92
CA LEU A 172 8.28 9.11 2.40
C LEU A 172 8.34 8.22 1.14
N ALA A 173 7.71 7.06 1.16
CA ALA A 173 7.64 6.16 0.01
C ALA A 173 7.03 6.83 -1.22
N LEU A 174 5.90 7.53 -1.05
CA LEU A 174 5.25 8.25 -2.14
C LEU A 174 6.12 9.39 -2.69
N THR A 175 6.85 10.10 -1.82
CA THR A 175 7.84 11.09 -2.24
C THR A 175 8.95 10.47 -3.08
N ARG A 176 9.56 9.36 -2.64
CA ARG A 176 10.62 8.68 -3.39
C ARG A 176 10.14 8.15 -4.74
N ILE A 177 8.91 7.64 -4.82
CA ILE A 177 8.30 7.22 -6.09
C ILE A 177 8.20 8.38 -7.06
N ARG A 178 7.72 9.55 -6.60
CA ARG A 178 7.60 10.76 -7.42
C ARG A 178 8.96 11.26 -7.91
N GLU A 179 9.99 11.22 -7.06
CA GLU A 179 11.36 11.60 -7.44
C GLU A 179 11.93 10.67 -8.52
N LYS A 180 11.68 9.35 -8.41
CA LYS A 180 12.13 8.38 -9.41
C LYS A 180 11.36 8.49 -10.73
N GLN A 181 10.08 8.84 -10.68
CA GLN A 181 9.28 9.15 -11.87
C GLN A 181 9.92 10.27 -12.72
N TRP A 182 10.48 11.32 -12.09
CA TRP A 182 11.08 12.45 -12.81
C TRP A 182 12.52 12.20 -13.30
N ARG A 183 13.20 11.18 -12.77
CA ARG A 183 14.62 10.87 -13.10
C ARG A 183 14.78 9.89 -14.26
N THR A 184 13.69 9.42 -14.86
CA THR A 184 13.74 8.53 -16.04
C THR A 184 13.66 9.43 -17.28
N PRO A 185 14.68 9.44 -18.16
CA PRO A 185 14.75 10.33 -19.33
C PRO A 185 13.71 10.01 -20.39
#